data_AF-A0A1Y2S8H7-F1
#
_entry.id   AF-A0A1Y2S8H7-F1
#
_cell.length_a   1.000
_cell.length_b   1.000
_cell.length_c   1.000
_cell.angle_alpha   90.00
_cell.angle_beta   90.00
_cell.angle_gamma   90.00
#
_symmetry.space_group_name_H-M   'P 1'
#
loop_
_entity.id
_entity.type
_entity.pdbx_description
1 polymer ?
#
loop_
_entity_poly.entity_id
_entity_poly.type
_entity_poly.pdbx_seq_one_letter_code
_entity_poly.pdbx_strand_id
1 'polypeptide(L)'
;MHPAVQLIVFGERSKKGCKETEIADLLGYSTRHVKKCLRLAEMASVLLDELANDKITLDQLQALSISENHERQINVWNNASGWKKELPLLRQIITQDGSPAAGNVLFKFVGKNEYKQADSEDDDIKRSELHQLSHEKGDELEHIEEQSEILAWTL
;
A
#
# COMPACT_ATOMS: atom_id res chain seq x y z
N MET A 1 19.89 -7.21 13.99
CA MET A 1 18.78 -8.06 13.52
C MET A 1 18.46 -7.65 12.10
N HIS A 2 18.30 -8.60 11.18
CA HIS A 2 18.02 -8.29 9.77
C HIS A 2 16.57 -7.80 9.60
N PRO A 3 16.28 -6.75 8.79
CA PRO A 3 14.95 -6.18 8.67
C PRO A 3 13.88 -7.17 8.19
N ALA A 4 14.20 -8.08 7.27
CA ALA A 4 13.26 -9.13 6.85
C ALA A 4 12.84 -10.04 8.01
N VAL A 5 13.79 -10.43 8.89
CA VAL A 5 13.49 -11.24 10.08
C VAL A 5 12.55 -10.48 11.01
N GLN A 6 12.73 -9.16 11.13
CA GLN A 6 11.85 -8.32 11.92
C GLN A 6 10.41 -8.31 11.40
N LEU A 7 10.24 -8.12 10.09
CA LEU A 7 8.91 -8.13 9.45
C LEU A 7 8.21 -9.48 9.64
N ILE A 8 8.95 -10.59 9.52
CA ILE A 8 8.42 -11.93 9.77
C ILE A 8 7.91 -12.06 11.21
N VAL A 9 8.70 -11.62 12.20
CA VAL A 9 8.29 -11.66 13.61
C VAL A 9 7.00 -10.86 13.86
N PHE A 10 6.88 -9.67 13.28
CA PHE A 10 5.65 -8.87 13.37
C PHE A 10 4.46 -9.59 12.72
N GLY A 11 4.63 -10.09 11.50
CA GLY A 11 3.60 -10.81 10.76
C GLY A 11 3.14 -12.09 11.47
N GLU A 12 4.06 -12.88 12.03
CA GLU A 12 3.73 -14.07 12.81
C GLU A 12 2.93 -13.75 14.07
N ARG A 13 3.21 -12.63 14.73
CA ARG A 13 2.44 -12.19 15.91
C ARG A 13 1.03 -11.77 15.53
N SER A 14 0.88 -11.03 14.43
CA SER A 14 -0.43 -10.66 13.91
C SER A 14 -1.24 -11.90 13.49
N LYS A 15 -0.62 -12.88 12.82
CA LYS A 15 -1.25 -14.17 12.48
C LYS A 15 -1.71 -14.99 13.69
N LYS A 16 -1.08 -14.80 14.85
CA LYS A 16 -1.49 -15.41 16.13
C LYS A 16 -2.66 -14.66 16.80
N GLY A 17 -3.20 -13.63 16.16
CA GLY A 17 -4.33 -12.84 16.66
C GLY A 17 -3.96 -11.71 17.62
N CYS A 18 -2.66 -11.41 17.80
CA CYS A 18 -2.25 -10.29 18.63
C CYS A 18 -2.60 -8.96 17.94
N LYS A 19 -3.18 -8.03 18.70
CA LYS A 19 -3.48 -6.66 18.20
C LYS A 19 -2.19 -5.85 18.07
N GLU A 20 -2.18 -4.82 17.24
CA GLU A 20 -0.96 -4.02 16.99
C GLU A 20 -0.43 -3.35 18.26
N THR A 21 -1.31 -2.95 19.17
CA THR A 21 -0.94 -2.38 20.48
C THR A 21 -0.28 -3.41 21.38
N GLU A 22 -0.80 -4.65 21.41
CA GLU A 22 -0.23 -5.74 22.20
C GLU A 22 1.15 -6.16 21.66
N ILE A 23 1.29 -6.17 20.33
CA ILE A 23 2.57 -6.42 19.67
C ILE A 23 3.57 -5.31 19.97
N ALA A 24 3.12 -4.06 19.98
CA ALA A 24 3.92 -2.88 20.31
C ALA A 24 4.45 -2.95 21.75
N ASP A 25 3.57 -3.22 22.71
CA ASP A 25 3.93 -3.35 24.12
C ASP A 25 4.88 -4.53 24.36
N LEU A 26 4.61 -5.69 23.72
CA LEU A 26 5.42 -6.90 23.89
C LEU A 26 6.82 -6.77 23.30
N LEU A 27 6.97 -6.08 22.18
CA LEU A 27 8.25 -5.93 21.47
C LEU A 27 8.97 -4.61 21.78
N GLY A 28 8.35 -3.71 22.56
CA GLY A 28 8.94 -2.43 22.95
C GLY A 28 8.99 -1.39 21.82
N TYR A 29 8.02 -1.40 20.90
CA TYR A 29 7.92 -0.44 19.80
C TYR A 29 6.68 0.44 19.96
N SER A 30 6.59 1.53 19.19
CA SER A 30 5.34 2.30 19.10
C SER A 30 4.33 1.59 18.20
N THR A 31 3.03 1.73 18.49
CA THR A 31 1.95 1.18 17.66
C THR A 31 2.05 1.66 16.20
N ARG A 32 2.47 2.91 15.98
CA ARG A 32 2.72 3.46 14.64
C ARG A 32 3.80 2.69 13.89
N HIS A 33 4.88 2.33 14.58
CA HIS A 33 5.96 1.51 14.00
C HIS A 33 5.46 0.11 13.67
N VAL A 34 4.72 -0.52 14.58
CA VAL A 34 4.15 -1.87 14.35
C VAL A 34 3.21 -1.88 13.16
N LYS A 35 2.28 -0.93 13.05
CA LYS A 35 1.37 -0.82 11.89
C LYS A 35 2.13 -0.72 10.57
N LYS A 36 3.21 0.07 10.54
CA LYS A 36 4.08 0.19 9.37
C LYS A 36 4.74 -1.14 9.03
N CYS A 37 5.29 -1.83 10.04
CA CYS A 37 5.93 -3.14 9.84
C CYS A 37 4.93 -4.21 9.37
N LEU A 38 3.72 -4.23 9.90
CA LEU A 38 2.68 -5.18 9.47
C LEU A 38 2.30 -4.97 8.01
N ARG A 39 2.09 -3.72 7.58
CA ARG A 39 1.86 -3.40 6.16
C ARG A 39 2.99 -3.89 5.25
N LEU A 40 4.25 -3.74 5.69
CA LEU A 40 5.40 -4.23 4.92
C LEU A 40 5.47 -5.76 4.92
N ALA A 41 5.09 -6.42 6.01
CA ALA A 41 5.07 -7.87 6.12
C ALA A 41 3.99 -8.53 5.23
N GLU A 42 2.99 -7.76 4.79
CA GLU A 42 1.92 -8.20 3.87
C GLU A 42 2.29 -8.05 2.39
N MET A 43 3.43 -7.41 2.07
CA MET A 43 3.86 -7.21 0.69
C MET A 43 4.16 -8.51 -0.05
N ALA A 44 4.27 -8.42 -1.38
CA ALA A 44 4.61 -9.55 -2.24
C ALA A 44 5.83 -10.33 -1.71
N SER A 45 5.69 -11.66 -1.58
CA SER A 45 6.74 -12.54 -1.02
C SER A 45 8.08 -12.38 -1.72
N VAL A 46 8.08 -12.21 -3.04
CA VAL A 46 9.28 -11.96 -3.85
C VAL A 46 10.05 -10.73 -3.35
N LEU A 47 9.37 -9.66 -2.92
CA LEU A 47 10.04 -8.47 -2.40
C LEU A 47 10.58 -8.67 -0.98
N LEU A 48 9.91 -9.50 -0.17
CA LEU A 48 10.41 -9.91 1.14
C LEU A 48 11.66 -10.80 1.01
N ASP A 49 11.69 -11.68 0.00
CA ASP A 49 12.86 -12.49 -0.33
C ASP A 49 14.02 -11.62 -0.82
N GLU A 50 13.74 -10.62 -1.67
CA GLU A 50 14.75 -9.63 -2.08
C GLU A 50 15.29 -8.84 -0.89
N LEU A 51 14.44 -8.54 0.11
CA LEU A 51 14.87 -7.89 1.35
C LEU A 51 15.77 -8.84 2.15
N ALA A 52 15.38 -10.10 2.28
CA ALA A 52 16.18 -11.14 2.96
C ALA A 52 17.55 -11.40 2.31
N ASN A 53 17.68 -11.09 1.02
CA ASN A 53 18.93 -11.20 0.26
C ASN A 53 19.70 -9.87 0.17
N ASP A 54 19.33 -8.84 0.94
CA ASP A 54 19.94 -7.49 0.93
C ASP A 54 19.94 -6.81 -0.46
N LYS A 55 19.03 -7.21 -1.36
CA LYS A 55 18.92 -6.63 -2.72
C LYS A 55 18.01 -5.41 -2.79
N ILE A 56 17.06 -5.29 -1.86
CA ILE A 56 16.19 -4.14 -1.65
C ILE A 56 16.38 -3.62 -0.23
N THR A 57 16.33 -2.31 -0.05
CA THR A 57 16.36 -1.71 1.29
C THR A 57 14.95 -1.55 1.87
N LEU A 58 14.86 -1.41 3.19
CA LEU A 58 13.57 -1.19 3.86
C LEU A 58 12.86 0.07 3.35
N ASP A 59 13.60 1.14 3.02
CA ASP A 59 13.01 2.38 2.51
C ASP A 59 12.49 2.23 1.07
N GLN A 60 13.19 1.44 0.23
CA GLN A 60 12.72 1.11 -1.12
C GLN A 60 11.45 0.27 -1.06
N LEU A 61 11.42 -0.70 -0.15
CA LEU A 61 10.23 -1.51 0.11
C LEU A 61 9.05 -0.62 0.56
N GLN A 62 9.30 0.34 1.45
CA GLN A 62 8.30 1.35 1.84
C GLN A 62 7.83 2.22 0.67
N ALA A 63 8.73 2.62 -0.23
CA ALA A 63 8.34 3.35 -1.43
C ALA A 63 7.40 2.52 -2.32
N LEU A 64 7.66 1.21 -2.47
CA LEU A 64 6.79 0.30 -3.20
C LEU A 64 5.46 0.03 -2.47
N SER A 65 5.43 0.16 -1.14
CA SER A 65 4.20 -0.06 -0.37
C SER A 65 3.08 0.95 -0.67
N ILE A 66 3.35 2.04 -1.42
CA ILE A 66 2.36 3.05 -1.83
C ILE A 66 1.20 2.43 -2.62
N SER A 67 1.47 1.42 -3.46
CA SER A 67 0.42 0.66 -4.15
C SER A 67 0.16 -0.64 -3.39
N GLU A 68 -1.10 -1.03 -3.25
CA GLU A 68 -1.50 -2.32 -2.65
C GLU A 68 -1.48 -3.47 -3.68
N ASN A 69 -1.29 -3.17 -4.97
CA ASN A 69 -1.22 -4.19 -6.01
C ASN A 69 0.17 -4.84 -6.04
N HIS A 70 0.25 -6.10 -5.60
CA HIS A 70 1.49 -6.89 -5.55
C HIS A 70 2.15 -7.07 -6.91
N GLU A 71 1.38 -7.29 -7.99
CA GLU A 71 1.93 -7.42 -9.35
C GLU A 71 2.60 -6.12 -9.78
N ARG A 72 1.98 -4.98 -9.48
CA ARG A 72 2.54 -3.66 -9.79
C ARG A 72 3.83 -3.42 -9.00
N GLN A 73 3.85 -3.72 -7.71
CA GLN A 73 5.06 -3.58 -6.88
C GLN A 73 6.23 -4.38 -7.47
N ILE A 74 5.98 -5.65 -7.83
CA ILE A 74 6.98 -6.53 -8.44
C ILE A 74 7.43 -5.99 -9.81
N ASN A 75 6.49 -5.54 -10.64
CA ASN A 75 6.79 -5.01 -11.97
C ASN A 75 7.66 -3.75 -11.89
N VAL A 76 7.34 -2.81 -11.00
CA VAL A 76 8.15 -1.61 -10.75
C VAL A 76 9.54 -1.98 -10.26
N TRP A 77 9.65 -2.91 -9.31
CA TRP A 77 10.95 -3.37 -8.79
C TRP A 77 11.83 -4.02 -9.87
N ASN A 78 11.26 -4.92 -10.66
CA ASN A 78 12.00 -5.68 -11.68
C ASN A 78 12.43 -4.79 -12.86
N ASN A 79 11.66 -3.76 -13.20
CA ASN A 79 12.03 -2.81 -14.26
C ASN A 79 12.95 -1.68 -13.79
N ALA A 80 13.08 -1.47 -12.48
CA ALA A 80 14.00 -0.50 -11.92
C ALA A 80 15.44 -1.07 -11.91
N SER A 81 16.38 -0.35 -12.52
CA SER A 81 17.80 -0.70 -12.52
C SER A 81 18.68 0.50 -12.17
N GLY A 82 19.76 0.26 -11.42
CA GLY A 82 20.70 1.29 -10.98
C GLY A 82 20.00 2.45 -10.27
N TRP A 83 20.20 3.67 -10.80
CA TRP A 83 19.60 4.92 -10.30
C TRP A 83 18.06 4.88 -10.21
N LYS A 84 17.37 4.08 -11.02
CA LYS A 84 15.89 3.96 -10.93
C LYS A 84 15.38 3.32 -9.64
N LYS A 85 16.27 2.68 -8.87
CA LYS A 85 15.95 2.16 -7.54
C LYS A 85 16.05 3.24 -6.44
N GLU A 86 16.34 4.49 -6.79
CA GLU A 86 16.28 5.60 -5.83
C GLU A 86 14.84 5.87 -5.37
N LEU A 87 14.70 6.24 -4.10
CA LEU A 87 13.41 6.42 -3.44
C LEU A 87 12.45 7.37 -4.18
N PRO A 88 12.88 8.57 -4.63
CA PRO A 88 11.97 9.50 -5.32
C PRO A 88 11.42 8.91 -6.61
N LEU A 89 12.25 8.18 -7.36
CA LEU A 89 11.88 7.58 -8.63
C LEU A 89 10.98 6.37 -8.45
N LEU A 90 11.25 5.51 -7.47
CA LEU A 90 10.35 4.40 -7.16
C LEU A 90 8.95 4.89 -6.80
N ARG A 91 8.85 5.95 -5.98
CA ARG A 91 7.57 6.59 -5.63
C ARG A 91 6.89 7.18 -6.86
N GLN A 92 7.64 7.82 -7.74
CA GLN A 92 7.11 8.39 -8.97
C GLN A 92 6.55 7.30 -9.89
N ILE A 93 7.34 6.25 -10.19
CA ILE A 93 6.96 5.18 -11.11
C ILE A 93 5.73 4.41 -10.58
N ILE A 94 5.72 4.09 -9.28
CA ILE A 94 4.59 3.38 -8.67
C ILE A 94 3.33 4.22 -8.52
N THR A 95 3.41 5.54 -8.71
CA THR A 95 2.24 6.43 -8.70
C THR A 95 1.76 6.73 -10.12
N GLN A 96 2.68 6.90 -11.09
CA GLN A 96 2.39 7.39 -12.44
C GLN A 96 1.45 6.49 -13.28
N ASP A 97 1.49 5.17 -13.12
CA ASP A 97 0.63 4.24 -13.91
C ASP A 97 -0.82 4.09 -13.39
N GLY A 98 -1.32 5.08 -12.66
CA GLY A 98 -2.66 5.09 -12.07
C GLY A 98 -3.79 5.66 -12.94
N SER A 99 -3.54 6.04 -14.20
CA SER A 99 -4.58 6.54 -15.10
C SER A 99 -4.57 5.77 -16.42
N PRO A 100 -5.70 5.18 -16.87
CA PRO A 100 -5.87 4.75 -18.25
C PRO A 100 -6.05 6.01 -19.13
N ALA A 101 -5.03 6.87 -19.19
CA ALA A 101 -4.96 7.93 -20.17
C ALA A 101 -4.36 7.32 -21.44
N ALA A 102 -5.22 7.16 -22.43
CA ALA A 102 -4.86 6.79 -23.79
C ALA A 102 -3.58 7.52 -24.26
N GLY A 103 -2.58 6.76 -24.68
CA GLY A 103 -1.54 7.29 -25.58
C GLY A 103 -0.16 7.58 -24.97
N ASN A 104 0.41 6.69 -24.16
CA ASN A 104 1.85 6.72 -23.91
C ASN A 104 2.56 5.43 -24.38
N VAL A 105 3.32 5.55 -25.46
CA VAL A 105 3.90 4.47 -26.28
C VAL A 105 5.19 3.89 -25.66
N LEU A 106 5.30 3.86 -24.32
CA LEU A 106 6.51 3.36 -23.64
C LEU A 106 6.27 2.17 -22.70
N PHE A 107 5.07 1.60 -22.68
CA PHE A 107 4.83 0.33 -21.99
C PHE A 107 5.28 -0.85 -22.86
N LYS A 108 6.52 -1.29 -22.65
CA LYS A 108 6.93 -2.66 -23.00
C LYS A 108 6.15 -3.64 -22.13
N PHE A 109 5.09 -4.17 -22.73
CA PHE A 109 4.44 -5.46 -22.55
C PHE A 109 5.18 -6.45 -21.62
N VAL A 110 4.53 -6.86 -20.52
CA VAL A 110 4.84 -8.10 -19.80
C VAL A 110 3.56 -8.95 -19.76
N GLY A 111 3.61 -10.05 -20.52
CA GLY A 111 2.85 -11.29 -20.37
C GLY A 111 1.36 -11.24 -20.03
N LYS A 112 0.50 -11.41 -21.05
CA LYS A 112 -0.82 -12.04 -20.86
C LYS A 112 -0.62 -13.56 -20.74
N ASN A 113 -0.85 -14.10 -19.54
CA ASN A 113 -1.42 -15.42 -19.23
C ASN A 113 -1.41 -15.50 -17.68
N GLU A 114 -2.48 -15.64 -16.92
CA GLU A 114 -3.81 -16.20 -17.18
C GLU A 114 -4.83 -15.39 -16.37
N TYR A 115 -5.85 -14.88 -17.05
CA TYR A 115 -7.09 -14.50 -16.40
C TYR A 115 -7.86 -15.78 -16.10
N LYS A 116 -8.03 -16.15 -14.83
CA LYS A 116 -9.14 -17.00 -14.37
C LYS A 116 -9.29 -16.98 -12.84
N GLN A 117 -10.39 -16.35 -12.42
CA GLN A 117 -11.32 -16.74 -11.37
C GLN A 117 -10.78 -17.42 -10.09
N ALA A 118 -10.91 -16.69 -8.98
CA ALA A 118 -11.58 -17.16 -7.75
C ALA A 118 -11.84 -15.90 -6.88
N ASP A 119 -13.07 -15.41 -6.90
CA ASP A 119 -14.03 -15.49 -5.77
C ASP A 119 -13.90 -14.32 -4.78
N SER A 120 -14.78 -13.35 -4.98
CA SER A 120 -15.37 -12.60 -3.88
C SER A 120 -16.82 -12.30 -4.27
N GLU A 121 -17.64 -13.35 -4.26
CA GLU A 121 -19.05 -13.25 -3.89
C GLU A 121 -19.12 -12.57 -2.53
N ASP A 122 -19.76 -11.38 -2.43
CA ASP A 122 -20.57 -10.94 -1.27
C ASP A 122 -20.96 -9.44 -1.21
N ASP A 123 -20.83 -8.62 -2.27
CA ASP A 123 -21.13 -7.17 -2.16
C ASP A 123 -22.28 -6.64 -3.05
N ASP A 124 -23.20 -7.50 -3.49
CA ASP A 124 -24.37 -7.08 -4.30
C ASP A 124 -25.63 -6.71 -3.50
N ILE A 125 -25.60 -6.69 -2.16
CA ILE A 125 -26.80 -6.38 -1.33
C ILE A 125 -26.78 -4.96 -0.71
N LYS A 126 -25.66 -4.23 -0.67
CA LYS A 126 -25.60 -2.92 0.00
C LYS A 126 -25.65 -1.70 -0.94
N ARG A 127 -26.02 -1.88 -2.20
CA ARG A 127 -26.04 -0.80 -3.21
C ARG A 127 -27.41 -0.16 -3.46
N SER A 128 -28.49 -0.73 -2.94
CA SER A 128 -29.86 -0.22 -3.16
C SER A 128 -30.38 0.72 -2.06
N GLU A 129 -29.74 0.80 -0.90
CA GLU A 129 -30.23 1.58 0.25
C GLU A 129 -29.55 2.97 0.41
N LEU A 130 -28.46 3.22 -0.32
CA LEU A 130 -27.73 4.50 -0.29
C LEU A 130 -28.25 5.57 -1.27
N HIS A 131 -29.28 5.27 -2.07
CA HIS A 131 -29.82 6.20 -3.07
C HIS A 131 -31.03 7.02 -2.61
N GLN A 132 -31.44 6.91 -1.33
CA GLN A 132 -32.58 7.65 -0.76
C GLN A 132 -32.24 8.62 0.37
N LEU A 133 -30.97 8.73 0.79
CA LEU A 133 -30.53 9.67 1.84
C LEU A 133 -29.51 10.71 1.35
N SER A 134 -29.47 10.99 0.04
CA SER A 134 -28.53 11.94 -0.59
C SER A 134 -29.18 13.24 -1.08
N HIS A 135 -30.48 13.47 -0.89
CA HIS A 135 -31.17 14.67 -1.39
C HIS A 135 -31.48 15.73 -0.31
N GLU A 136 -31.02 15.57 0.93
CA GLU A 136 -31.35 16.53 2.02
C GLU A 136 -30.14 17.06 2.82
N LYS A 137 -28.90 16.74 2.43
CA LYS A 137 -27.69 17.29 3.08
C LYS A 137 -26.69 17.87 2.08
N GLY A 138 -27.21 18.60 1.09
CA GLY A 138 -26.42 19.29 0.07
C GLY A 138 -25.88 20.67 0.47
N ASP A 139 -26.44 21.32 1.50
CA ASP A 139 -26.16 22.76 1.74
C ASP A 139 -25.39 23.08 3.05
N GLU A 140 -25.01 22.09 3.87
CA GLU A 140 -24.29 22.34 5.14
C GLU A 140 -22.78 22.03 5.10
N LEU A 141 -22.25 21.47 4.01
CA LEU A 141 -20.85 21.02 3.96
C LEU A 141 -19.88 22.01 3.30
N GLU A 142 -20.34 23.03 2.57
CA GLU A 142 -19.44 24.06 2.01
C GLU A 142 -18.85 25.00 3.08
N HIS A 143 -19.38 25.01 4.32
CA HIS A 143 -18.91 25.93 5.36
C HIS A 143 -17.90 25.34 6.36
N ILE A 144 -17.57 24.04 6.25
CA ILE A 144 -16.62 23.37 7.16
C ILE A 144 -15.25 23.15 6.50
N GLU A 145 -15.16 23.18 5.16
CA GLU A 145 -13.89 22.95 4.44
C GLU A 145 -12.91 24.13 4.56
N GLU A 146 -13.38 25.38 4.65
CA GLU A 146 -12.51 26.56 4.82
C GLU A 146 -11.81 26.65 6.19
N GLN A 147 -12.29 25.94 7.21
CA GLN A 147 -11.67 25.94 8.55
C GLN A 147 -10.63 24.82 8.73
N SER A 148 -10.63 23.81 7.86
CA SER A 148 -9.67 22.69 7.94
C SER A 148 -8.32 23.00 7.27
N GLU A 149 -8.30 23.85 6.25
CA GLU A 149 -7.05 24.25 5.56
C GLU A 149 -6.17 25.20 6.41
N ILE A 150 -6.75 25.90 7.39
CA ILE A 150 -6.02 26.81 8.30
C ILE A 150 -5.23 26.03 9.38
N LEU A 151 -5.59 24.78 9.68
CA LEU A 151 -4.93 23.95 10.70
C LEU A 151 -3.86 22.98 10.15
N ALA A 152 -3.71 22.87 8.82
CA ALA A 152 -2.79 21.92 8.19
C ALA A 152 -1.35 22.44 7.96
N TRP A 153 -1.01 23.69 8.33
CA TRP A 153 0.31 24.31 8.10
C TRP A 153 1.02 24.85 9.36
N THR A 154 0.51 24.55 10.56
CA THR A 154 1.08 25.06 11.83
C THR A 154 1.22 24.00 12.92
N LEU A 155 1.49 22.74 12.56
CA LEU A 155 2.05 21.72 13.46
C LEU A 155 2.80 20.61 12.72
#